data_AF-A0A1Y2QMG4-F1
#
_entry.id   AF-A0A1Y2QMG4-F1
#
_cell.length_a   1.000
_cell.length_b   1.000
_cell.length_c   1.000
_cell.angle_alpha   90.00
_cell.angle_beta   90.00
_cell.angle_gamma   90.00
#
_symmetry.space_group_name_H-M   'P 1'
#
loop_
_entity.id
_entity.type
_entity.pdbx_description
1 polymer ?
#
loop_
_entity_poly.entity_id
_entity_poly.type
_entity_poly.pdbx_seq_one_letter_code
_entity_poly.pdbx_strand_id
1 'polypeptide(L)'
;MWSVNELHLRGDKMAKTPTNVDEVDAEPTKAFFIDMLTRDIPLDQAILDLVDNSVDGAKAMSAGGGDSFENRKVALEFGKDSFRIIDNCGGFGKEAARTYAFKFGRPAGAERTPHSIGQFGVGMKRALFKFGKHFIVRSATTKESWEVEVPVSTWETQQGWHFPFSTFKGKGEISSKNPGTEIVVSELRPEVSSRFALSSFQNLIFDLIKSKHRQFISEGLSITVNGKHVDATNLFLLMGDGLTPGTDTLEFQDKGKAPISVRIIVGIGPSSPRQAGWYVVCNGRVILEADRSPITGWGAVEEEAGRILMPSFHNQFARFRGIAFFDSADSSQVPWNTTKTSVDQDNKYWQAAFARMLEMMRPVINFLNELDADIDEYSREESPLNQFVSKTPTVRPETLQKKAAFKAPARTSFVKGPKTVKIQYSRPVADVELLQDALGVSSAKAVGETTFDAALRRQKR
;
A
#
# COMPACT_ATOMS: atom_id res chain seq x y z
N MET A 1 20.48 28.23 31.66
CA MET A 1 21.68 28.99 32.04
C MET A 1 22.49 29.15 30.76
N TRP A 2 22.30 30.25 30.04
CA TRP A 2 22.93 30.45 28.73
C TRP A 2 24.22 31.25 28.90
N SER A 3 25.36 30.61 28.65
CA SER A 3 26.65 31.28 28.52
C SER A 3 26.79 31.69 27.05
N VAL A 4 26.83 32.99 26.80
CA VAL A 4 27.19 33.56 25.50
C VAL A 4 28.63 34.03 25.63
N ASN A 5 29.57 33.31 25.02
CA ASN A 5 30.94 33.79 24.86
C ASN A 5 30.99 34.71 23.64
N GLU A 6 31.25 35.99 23.85
CA GLU A 6 31.52 36.95 22.78
C GLU A 6 32.92 36.69 22.19
N LEU A 7 32.95 36.23 20.93
CA LEU A 7 34.16 36.23 20.12
C LEU A 7 34.08 37.40 19.13
N HIS A 8 34.93 38.39 19.35
CA HIS A 8 35.16 39.52 18.44
C HIS A 8 35.82 39.02 17.14
N LEU A 9 35.12 39.14 16.01
CA LEU A 9 35.72 39.03 14.67
C LEU A 9 35.43 40.31 13.88
N ARG A 10 36.52 40.99 13.51
CA ARG A 10 36.53 42.18 12.65
C ARG A 10 36.29 41.78 11.19
N GLY A 11 35.35 42.48 10.55
CA GLY A 11 35.45 42.99 9.18
C GLY A 11 35.25 42.01 8.02
N ASP A 12 34.09 42.07 7.38
CA ASP A 12 34.02 42.59 6.01
C ASP A 12 32.61 43.13 5.72
N LYS A 13 32.55 44.35 5.15
CA LYS A 13 31.31 45.07 4.87
C LYS A 13 30.77 44.64 3.50
N MET A 14 29.66 43.91 3.49
CA MET A 14 28.72 43.89 2.37
C MET A 14 27.35 44.36 2.82
N ALA A 15 26.69 45.11 1.94
CA ALA A 15 25.53 45.95 2.21
C ALA A 15 24.40 45.21 2.93
N LYS A 16 24.16 45.59 4.19
CA LYS A 16 22.98 45.17 4.96
C LYS A 16 21.78 46.02 4.55
N THR A 17 20.68 45.38 4.19
CA THR A 17 19.32 45.95 4.32
C THR A 17 19.17 46.44 5.76
N PRO A 18 18.55 47.61 6.03
CA PRO A 18 18.52 48.14 7.39
C PRO A 18 17.64 47.24 8.26
N THR A 19 18.29 46.36 9.04
CA THR A 19 17.68 45.68 10.18
C THR A 19 17.24 46.74 11.17
N ASN A 20 15.92 46.81 11.42
CA ASN A 20 15.34 47.58 12.50
C ASN A 20 16.03 47.15 13.81
N VAL A 21 16.71 48.06 14.50
CA VAL A 21 17.67 47.72 15.58
C VAL A 21 16.95 47.20 16.84
N ASP A 22 15.62 47.27 16.86
CA ASP A 22 14.74 46.80 17.95
C ASP A 22 14.14 45.41 17.71
N GLU A 23 14.56 44.69 16.66
CA GLU A 23 14.03 43.35 16.32
C GLU A 23 15.11 42.27 16.41
N VAL A 24 14.75 41.11 16.97
CA VAL A 24 15.61 39.93 17.03
C VAL A 24 15.32 39.03 15.83
N ASP A 25 16.33 38.77 15.01
CA ASP A 25 16.24 37.80 13.93
C ASP A 25 16.10 36.37 14.49
N ALA A 26 14.96 35.76 14.22
CA ALA A 26 14.62 34.39 14.61
C ALA A 26 14.38 33.48 13.39
N GLU A 27 14.83 33.87 12.20
CA GLU A 27 14.70 33.04 11.01
C GLU A 27 15.48 31.71 11.17
N PRO A 28 14.88 30.55 10.85
CA PRO A 28 15.60 29.29 10.90
C PRO A 28 16.68 29.27 9.83
N THR A 29 17.87 28.79 10.19
CA THR A 29 18.92 28.55 9.19
C THR A 29 18.46 27.49 8.19
N LYS A 30 18.86 27.63 6.92
CA LYS A 30 18.58 26.62 5.88
C LYS A 30 19.07 25.23 6.27
N ALA A 31 20.23 25.15 6.93
CA ALA A 31 20.79 23.89 7.43
C ALA A 31 19.88 23.24 8.48
N PHE A 32 19.42 24.00 9.49
CA PHE A 32 18.48 23.48 10.50
C PHE A 32 17.15 23.04 9.86
N PHE A 33 16.65 23.82 8.90
CA PHE A 33 15.43 23.49 8.18
C PHE A 33 15.57 22.18 7.37
N ILE A 34 16.67 22.00 6.63
CA ILE A 34 16.93 20.77 5.87
C ILE A 34 17.03 19.57 6.81
N ASP A 35 17.72 19.72 7.95
CA ASP A 35 17.85 18.65 8.94
C ASP A 35 16.49 18.21 9.46
N MET A 36 15.66 19.15 9.94
CA MET A 36 14.30 18.86 10.41
C MET A 36 13.42 18.23 9.33
N LEU A 37 13.55 18.67 8.08
CA LEU A 37 12.74 18.17 6.98
C LEU A 37 13.08 16.72 6.60
N THR A 38 14.33 16.30 6.80
CA THR A 38 14.85 15.03 6.27
C THR A 38 15.09 13.96 7.33
N ARG A 39 15.19 14.31 8.61
CA ARG A 39 15.54 13.39 9.69
C ARG A 39 14.56 12.21 9.82
N ASP A 40 13.27 12.51 9.88
CA ASP A 40 12.25 11.54 10.32
C ASP A 40 11.55 10.81 9.16
N ILE A 41 12.11 10.85 7.95
CA ILE A 41 11.50 10.27 6.75
C ILE A 41 12.30 9.05 6.30
N PRO A 42 11.67 7.86 6.27
CA PRO A 42 12.30 6.66 5.71
C PRO A 42 12.60 6.84 4.22
N LEU A 43 13.77 6.35 3.80
CA LEU A 43 14.27 6.51 2.44
C LEU A 43 13.34 5.90 1.38
N ASP A 44 12.77 4.74 1.69
CA ASP A 44 11.77 4.06 0.87
C ASP A 44 10.49 4.88 0.70
N GLN A 45 9.99 5.50 1.77
CA GLN A 45 8.80 6.34 1.70
C GLN A 45 9.05 7.62 0.88
N ALA A 46 10.25 8.19 0.96
CA ALA A 46 10.64 9.32 0.13
C ALA A 46 10.66 8.98 -1.37
N ILE A 47 11.05 7.76 -1.76
CA ILE A 47 10.94 7.29 -3.15
C ILE A 47 9.47 7.11 -3.55
N LEU A 48 8.65 6.47 -2.71
CA LEU A 48 7.23 6.26 -2.99
C LEU A 48 6.48 7.59 -3.12
N ASP A 49 6.84 8.62 -2.35
CA ASP A 49 6.30 9.97 -2.48
C ASP A 49 6.57 10.59 -3.86
N LEU A 50 7.66 10.24 -4.53
CA LEU A 50 7.94 10.68 -5.91
C LEU A 50 7.12 9.90 -6.93
N VAL A 51 6.99 8.58 -6.76
CA VAL A 51 6.11 7.73 -7.60
C VAL A 51 4.66 8.18 -7.49
N ASP A 52 4.19 8.50 -6.29
CA ASP A 52 2.85 9.04 -6.04
C ASP A 52 2.59 10.32 -6.87
N ASN A 53 3.58 11.22 -7.03
CA ASN A 53 3.42 12.42 -7.85
C ASN A 53 3.29 12.09 -9.34
N SER A 54 4.06 11.13 -9.85
CA SER A 54 3.94 10.67 -11.24
C SER A 54 2.60 9.98 -11.50
N VAL A 55 2.07 9.24 -10.52
CA VAL A 55 0.74 8.63 -10.57
C VAL A 55 -0.35 9.70 -10.56
N ASP A 56 -0.24 10.72 -9.71
CA ASP A 56 -1.17 11.85 -9.70
C ASP A 56 -1.19 12.61 -11.04
N GLY A 57 -0.02 12.78 -11.66
CA GLY A 57 0.09 13.31 -13.03
C GLY A 57 -0.65 12.42 -14.03
N ALA A 58 -0.45 11.10 -13.96
CA ALA A 58 -1.11 10.15 -14.84
C ALA A 58 -2.64 10.19 -14.69
N LYS A 59 -3.14 10.27 -13.45
CA LYS A 59 -4.56 10.39 -13.12
C LYS A 59 -5.17 11.66 -13.71
N ALA A 60 -4.49 12.79 -13.57
CA ALA A 60 -4.95 14.07 -14.12
C ALA A 60 -5.10 14.01 -15.64
N MET A 61 -4.24 13.26 -16.33
CA MET A 61 -4.35 13.06 -17.78
C MET A 61 -5.46 12.08 -18.18
N SER A 62 -5.75 11.08 -17.36
CA SER A 62 -6.80 10.07 -17.63
C SER A 62 -8.22 10.56 -17.32
N ALA A 63 -8.39 11.63 -16.53
CA ALA A 63 -9.70 12.21 -16.20
C ALA A 63 -10.51 12.73 -17.42
N GLY A 64 -9.90 12.80 -18.60
CA GLY A 64 -10.53 13.20 -19.87
C GLY A 64 -11.26 12.10 -20.65
N GLY A 65 -11.41 10.89 -20.09
CA GLY A 65 -12.21 9.81 -20.71
C GLY A 65 -11.52 8.95 -21.78
N GLY A 66 -10.17 8.91 -21.78
CA GLY A 66 -9.37 8.01 -22.63
C GLY A 66 -8.75 6.85 -21.85
N ASP A 67 -8.27 5.84 -22.57
CA ASP A 67 -7.76 4.54 -22.11
C ASP A 67 -7.05 4.56 -20.74
N SER A 68 -7.45 3.63 -19.88
CA SER A 68 -6.95 3.45 -18.51
C SER A 68 -5.42 3.40 -18.52
N PHE A 69 -4.73 4.41 -17.98
CA PHE A 69 -3.26 4.56 -17.87
C PHE A 69 -2.37 4.07 -19.04
N GLU A 70 -2.92 3.73 -20.20
CA GLU A 70 -2.20 3.09 -21.28
C GLU A 70 -1.19 4.08 -21.83
N ASN A 71 -0.01 3.57 -22.16
CA ASN A 71 1.13 4.38 -22.60
C ASN A 71 1.70 5.34 -21.54
N ARG A 72 1.21 5.32 -20.29
CA ARG A 72 1.84 6.04 -19.18
C ARG A 72 2.97 5.22 -18.58
N LYS A 73 4.10 5.89 -18.36
CA LYS A 73 5.35 5.28 -17.95
C LYS A 73 5.98 6.06 -16.81
N VAL A 74 6.48 5.33 -15.82
CA VAL A 74 7.35 5.86 -14.75
C VAL A 74 8.58 4.96 -14.70
N ALA A 75 9.77 5.55 -14.80
CA ALA A 75 11.03 4.81 -14.70
C ALA A 75 11.86 5.36 -13.54
N LEU A 76 12.30 4.46 -12.66
CA LEU A 76 13.20 4.74 -11.56
C LEU A 76 14.55 4.11 -11.84
N GLU A 77 15.61 4.89 -11.71
CA GLU A 77 16.99 4.46 -11.88
C GLU A 77 17.80 4.99 -10.70
N PHE A 78 18.32 4.10 -9.86
CA PHE A 78 19.11 4.52 -8.70
C PHE A 78 20.17 3.49 -8.32
N GLY A 79 21.28 4.01 -7.81
CA GLY A 79 22.44 3.23 -7.38
C GLY A 79 23.36 4.05 -6.49
N LYS A 80 24.64 3.68 -6.47
CA LYS A 80 25.64 4.31 -5.61
C LYS A 80 25.81 5.82 -5.86
N ASP A 81 25.69 6.25 -7.11
CA ASP A 81 26.13 7.59 -7.52
C ASP A 81 24.97 8.58 -7.69
N SER A 82 23.78 8.10 -8.04
CA SER A 82 22.64 8.95 -8.33
C SER A 82 21.29 8.27 -8.12
N PHE A 83 20.26 9.09 -8.06
CA PHE A 83 18.86 8.72 -8.18
C PHE A 83 18.23 9.50 -9.33
N ARG A 84 17.38 8.84 -10.11
CA ARG A 84 16.61 9.42 -11.19
C ARG A 84 15.21 8.81 -11.20
N ILE A 85 14.21 9.66 -11.35
CA ILE A 85 12.84 9.26 -11.70
C ILE A 85 12.39 10.10 -12.89
N ILE A 86 11.80 9.45 -13.89
CA ILE A 86 11.25 10.08 -15.07
C ILE A 86 9.86 9.53 -15.38
N ASP A 87 8.93 10.40 -15.75
CA ASP A 87 7.60 10.03 -16.22
C ASP A 87 7.19 10.78 -17.50
N ASN A 88 6.18 10.25 -18.20
CA ASN A 88 5.50 10.93 -19.30
C ASN A 88 4.07 11.36 -18.91
N CYS A 89 3.90 11.76 -17.65
CA CYS A 89 2.61 12.02 -17.02
C CYS A 89 2.24 13.51 -17.05
N GLY A 90 2.55 14.20 -18.15
CA GLY A 90 2.00 15.51 -18.49
C GLY A 90 2.83 16.71 -18.02
N GLY A 91 3.66 16.52 -16.99
CA GLY A 91 4.44 17.59 -16.38
C GLY A 91 3.58 18.65 -15.69
N PHE A 92 4.21 19.73 -15.23
CA PHE A 92 3.54 20.89 -14.63
C PHE A 92 4.19 22.20 -15.09
N GLY A 93 3.38 23.25 -15.16
CA GLY A 93 3.81 24.54 -15.71
C GLY A 93 4.76 25.33 -14.80
N LYS A 94 5.39 26.35 -15.38
CA LYS A 94 6.35 27.23 -14.70
C LYS A 94 5.70 28.03 -13.57
N GLU A 95 4.43 28.41 -13.75
CA GLU A 95 3.65 29.06 -12.69
C GLU A 95 3.41 28.14 -11.48
N ALA A 96 3.08 26.87 -11.72
CA ALA A 96 2.96 25.89 -10.65
C ALA A 96 4.30 25.69 -9.92
N ALA A 97 5.43 25.69 -10.65
CA ALA A 97 6.76 25.64 -10.05
C ALA A 97 7.03 26.86 -9.12
N ARG A 98 6.72 28.07 -9.58
CA ARG A 98 6.90 29.33 -8.82
C ARG A 98 6.05 29.41 -7.57
N THR A 99 4.78 29.02 -7.69
CA THR A 99 3.76 29.38 -6.69
C THR A 99 3.44 28.25 -5.73
N TYR A 100 3.71 26.99 -6.10
CA TYR A 100 3.26 25.82 -5.36
C TYR A 100 4.32 24.72 -5.21
N ALA A 101 4.92 24.23 -6.30
CA ALA A 101 5.66 22.96 -6.28
C ALA A 101 6.90 22.96 -5.38
N PHE A 102 7.59 24.10 -5.27
CA PHE A 102 8.78 24.27 -4.43
C PHE A 102 8.49 24.97 -3.09
N LYS A 103 7.25 25.39 -2.82
CA LYS A 103 6.87 25.91 -1.51
C LYS A 103 6.77 24.77 -0.50
N PHE A 104 7.19 25.03 0.73
CA PHE A 104 7.07 24.08 1.83
C PHE A 104 5.71 24.25 2.50
N GLY A 105 4.86 23.24 2.31
CA GLY A 105 3.44 23.32 2.63
C GLY A 105 2.63 23.86 1.46
N ARG A 106 1.38 23.39 1.35
CA ARG A 106 0.46 23.86 0.31
C ARG A 106 -0.09 25.24 0.71
N PRO A 107 0.03 26.27 -0.14
CA PRO A 107 -0.57 27.58 0.11
C PRO A 107 -2.09 27.46 0.30
N ALA A 108 -2.66 28.28 1.16
CA ALA A 108 -4.11 28.42 1.27
C ALA A 108 -4.69 28.82 -0.10
N GLY A 109 -5.69 28.09 -0.58
CA GLY A 109 -6.35 28.35 -1.87
C GLY A 109 -5.68 27.75 -3.12
N ALA A 110 -4.56 27.03 -2.99
CA ALA A 110 -3.99 26.32 -4.14
C ALA A 110 -4.94 25.24 -4.66
N GLU A 111 -5.15 25.20 -5.99
CA GLU A 111 -6.02 24.20 -6.65
C GLU A 111 -5.64 22.79 -6.22
N ARG A 112 -6.64 21.97 -5.89
CA ARG A 112 -6.48 20.57 -5.49
C ARG A 112 -6.69 19.68 -6.69
N THR A 113 -5.76 18.76 -6.93
CA THR A 113 -5.97 17.67 -7.89
C THR A 113 -6.98 16.70 -7.29
N PRO A 114 -8.18 16.53 -7.88
CA PRO A 114 -9.17 15.59 -7.39
C PRO A 114 -8.60 14.18 -7.28
N HIS A 115 -8.93 13.47 -6.20
CA HIS A 115 -8.51 12.10 -5.96
C HIS A 115 -6.99 11.93 -5.88
N SER A 116 -6.23 13.00 -5.59
CA SER A 116 -4.78 12.90 -5.48
C SER A 116 -4.31 12.03 -4.31
N ILE A 117 -3.13 11.43 -4.49
CA ILE A 117 -2.35 10.79 -3.44
C ILE A 117 -1.53 11.83 -2.67
N GLY A 118 -0.99 12.84 -3.37
CA GLY A 118 -0.19 13.92 -2.81
C GLY A 118 -1.04 15.01 -2.13
N GLN A 119 -1.15 14.96 -0.81
CA GLN A 119 -1.95 15.92 -0.02
C GLN A 119 -1.15 17.14 0.47
N PHE A 120 -0.01 16.90 1.13
CA PHE A 120 0.69 17.90 1.95
C PHE A 120 1.63 18.81 1.19
N GLY A 121 1.90 18.50 -0.08
CA GLY A 121 2.79 19.28 -0.94
C GLY A 121 4.26 19.24 -0.52
N VAL A 122 4.68 18.43 0.46
CA VAL A 122 6.07 18.37 0.96
C VAL A 122 6.88 17.17 0.46
N GLY A 123 6.24 16.10 -0.02
CA GLY A 123 6.87 14.81 -0.36
C GLY A 123 8.08 14.93 -1.29
N MET A 124 7.91 15.60 -2.44
CA MET A 124 9.01 15.79 -3.39
C MET A 124 10.23 16.47 -2.76
N LYS A 125 10.05 17.60 -2.05
CA LYS A 125 11.18 18.35 -1.50
C LYS A 125 11.91 17.56 -0.42
N ARG A 126 11.14 16.88 0.44
CA ARG A 126 11.68 15.95 1.45
C ARG A 126 12.61 14.93 0.80
N ALA A 127 12.18 14.33 -0.32
CA ALA A 127 13.00 13.38 -1.07
C ALA A 127 14.27 14.04 -1.64
N LEU A 128 14.16 15.19 -2.32
CA LEU A 128 15.30 15.90 -2.90
C LEU A 128 16.41 16.17 -1.87
N PHE A 129 16.06 16.77 -0.73
CA PHE A 129 17.04 17.09 0.33
C PHE A 129 17.52 15.87 1.11
N LYS A 130 16.69 14.82 1.21
CA LYS A 130 17.05 13.55 1.85
C LYS A 130 18.11 12.81 1.05
N PHE A 131 17.99 12.80 -0.28
CA PHE A 131 18.78 11.93 -1.14
C PHE A 131 20.23 12.44 -1.32
N GLY A 132 20.42 13.72 -1.60
CA GLY A 132 21.73 14.25 -1.97
C GLY A 132 21.85 15.76 -1.82
N LYS A 133 23.02 16.26 -2.23
CA LYS A 133 23.39 17.68 -2.15
C LYS A 133 23.31 18.40 -3.49
N HIS A 134 22.92 17.73 -4.56
CA HIS A 134 22.66 18.34 -5.84
C HIS A 134 21.41 17.70 -6.46
N PHE A 135 20.46 18.52 -6.89
CA PHE A 135 19.28 18.02 -7.60
C PHE A 135 18.89 18.87 -8.78
N ILE A 136 18.29 18.23 -9.77
CA ILE A 136 17.70 18.83 -10.96
C ILE A 136 16.25 18.37 -11.04
N VAL A 137 15.33 19.31 -11.22
CA VAL A 137 13.93 19.05 -11.55
C VAL A 137 13.64 19.67 -12.91
N ARG A 138 13.20 18.84 -13.84
CA ARG A 138 12.76 19.23 -15.19
C ARG A 138 11.29 18.89 -15.33
N SER A 139 10.55 19.79 -15.94
CA SER A 139 9.19 19.49 -16.35
C SER A 139 8.90 20.09 -17.72
N ALA A 140 8.18 19.33 -18.54
CA ALA A 140 7.63 19.84 -19.79
C ALA A 140 6.14 19.51 -19.87
N THR A 141 5.36 20.52 -20.21
CA THR A 141 3.98 20.40 -20.64
C THR A 141 3.91 20.55 -22.17
N THR A 142 2.74 20.37 -22.76
CA THR A 142 2.52 20.65 -24.19
C THR A 142 2.80 22.11 -24.58
N LYS A 143 2.85 23.04 -23.61
CA LYS A 143 2.99 24.49 -23.85
C LYS A 143 4.38 25.04 -23.53
N GLU A 144 5.05 24.48 -22.54
CA GLU A 144 6.31 25.02 -22.02
C GLU A 144 7.20 23.94 -21.42
N SER A 145 8.48 24.27 -21.24
CA SER A 145 9.45 23.45 -20.50
C SER A 145 10.32 24.34 -19.62
N TRP A 146 10.70 23.82 -18.46
CA TRP A 146 11.54 24.54 -17.50
C TRP A 146 12.38 23.58 -16.68
N GLU A 147 13.46 24.12 -16.12
CA GLU A 147 14.41 23.38 -15.28
C GLU A 147 14.76 24.22 -14.05
N VAL A 148 14.91 23.53 -12.91
CA VAL A 148 15.51 24.05 -11.69
C VAL A 148 16.66 23.12 -11.34
N GLU A 149 17.87 23.67 -11.25
CA GLU A 149 19.10 22.97 -10.85
C GLU A 149 19.63 23.63 -9.57
N VAL A 150 19.82 22.83 -8.51
CA VAL A 150 20.17 23.33 -7.18
C VAL A 150 21.34 22.52 -6.61
N PRO A 151 22.55 23.13 -6.57
CA PRO A 151 23.62 22.72 -5.67
C PRO A 151 23.28 23.17 -4.25
N VAL A 152 22.81 22.24 -3.40
CA VAL A 152 22.29 22.52 -2.05
C VAL A 152 23.35 23.21 -1.19
N SER A 153 24.60 22.75 -1.25
CA SER A 153 25.74 23.34 -0.53
C SER A 153 25.97 24.82 -0.85
N THR A 154 25.70 25.24 -2.09
CA THR A 154 25.80 26.66 -2.50
C THR A 154 24.54 27.43 -2.11
N TRP A 155 23.36 26.83 -2.28
CA TRP A 155 22.10 27.47 -1.92
C TRP A 155 21.95 27.72 -0.41
N GLU A 156 22.49 26.83 0.43
CA GLU A 156 22.50 26.97 1.89
C GLU A 156 23.18 28.24 2.37
N THR A 157 24.19 28.75 1.63
CA THR A 157 24.94 29.96 2.01
C THR A 157 24.36 31.25 1.44
N GLN A 158 23.38 31.17 0.54
CA GLN A 158 22.74 32.33 -0.07
C GLN A 158 21.63 32.90 0.82
N GLN A 159 21.39 34.21 0.76
CA GLN A 159 20.22 34.82 1.40
C GLN A 159 18.93 34.49 0.64
N GLY A 160 17.80 34.42 1.36
CA GLY A 160 16.48 34.19 0.79
C GLY A 160 16.19 32.74 0.38
N TRP A 161 14.93 32.45 0.08
CA TRP A 161 14.41 31.10 -0.17
C TRP A 161 13.97 30.91 -1.62
N HIS A 162 14.89 31.13 -2.55
CA HIS A 162 14.62 31.06 -3.98
C HIS A 162 15.50 30.01 -4.67
N PHE A 163 14.91 29.29 -5.63
CA PHE A 163 15.65 28.46 -6.57
C PHE A 163 15.63 29.13 -7.95
N PRO A 164 16.79 29.36 -8.59
CA PRO A 164 16.81 29.93 -9.92
C PRO A 164 16.32 28.91 -10.96
N PHE A 165 15.62 29.40 -11.98
CA PHE A 165 15.41 28.60 -13.19
C PHE A 165 16.73 28.52 -13.97
N SER A 166 17.06 27.32 -14.46
CA SER A 166 18.20 27.09 -15.35
C SER A 166 17.74 26.90 -16.79
N THR A 167 18.70 26.83 -17.71
CA THR A 167 18.44 26.44 -19.09
C THR A 167 17.95 25.01 -19.14
N PHE A 168 16.79 24.77 -19.79
CA PHE A 168 16.24 23.43 -19.94
C PHE A 168 17.16 22.54 -20.80
N LYS A 169 17.70 21.48 -20.19
CA LYS A 169 18.60 20.52 -20.85
C LYS A 169 17.95 19.17 -21.18
N GLY A 170 16.64 19.02 -20.96
CA GLY A 170 15.90 17.79 -21.29
C GLY A 170 15.94 17.52 -22.79
N LYS A 171 16.74 16.55 -23.24
CA LYS A 171 16.82 16.15 -24.65
C LYS A 171 16.06 14.84 -24.84
N GLY A 172 15.06 14.84 -25.72
CA GLY A 172 14.37 13.64 -26.22
C GLY A 172 13.31 13.04 -25.27
N GLU A 173 13.71 12.63 -24.07
CA GLU A 173 12.84 11.87 -23.16
C GLU A 173 11.70 12.73 -22.57
N ILE A 174 11.98 14.00 -22.26
CA ILE A 174 10.97 14.99 -21.86
C ILE A 174 11.08 16.21 -22.77
N SER A 175 9.95 16.62 -23.32
CA SER A 175 9.83 17.83 -24.13
C SER A 175 8.36 18.24 -24.24
N SER A 176 8.05 19.36 -24.90
CA SER A 176 6.65 19.68 -25.18
C SER A 176 5.95 18.69 -26.13
N LYS A 177 6.72 17.86 -26.85
CA LYS A 177 6.19 16.72 -27.64
C LYS A 177 6.02 15.45 -26.81
N ASN A 178 6.80 15.31 -25.73
CA ASN A 178 6.74 14.21 -24.78
C ASN A 178 6.58 14.79 -23.35
N PRO A 179 5.37 15.30 -22.99
CA PRO A 179 5.16 15.95 -21.71
C PRO A 179 5.40 15.00 -20.53
N GLY A 180 6.05 15.49 -19.49
CA GLY A 180 6.53 14.67 -18.38
C GLY A 180 7.35 15.43 -17.35
N THR A 181 7.79 14.71 -16.31
CA THR A 181 8.68 15.24 -15.27
C THR A 181 9.89 14.33 -15.08
N GLU A 182 11.06 14.93 -14.90
CA GLU A 182 12.29 14.22 -14.53
C GLU A 182 12.88 14.88 -13.29
N ILE A 183 13.27 14.04 -12.34
CA ILE A 183 14.00 14.43 -11.15
C ILE A 183 15.29 13.62 -11.13
N VAL A 184 16.41 14.33 -11.03
CA VAL A 184 17.74 13.74 -10.85
C VAL A 184 18.31 14.26 -9.54
N VAL A 185 18.85 13.36 -8.71
CA VAL A 185 19.63 13.72 -7.53
C VAL A 185 21.00 13.07 -7.62
N SER A 186 22.03 13.88 -7.45
CA SER A 186 23.43 13.48 -7.42
C SER A 186 24.09 13.98 -6.13
N GLU A 187 25.39 13.72 -5.96
CA GLU A 187 26.10 13.97 -4.69
C GLU A 187 25.33 13.38 -3.51
N LEU A 188 24.99 12.09 -3.64
CA LEU A 188 24.18 11.38 -2.65
C LEU A 188 24.84 11.44 -1.27
N ARG A 189 24.02 11.56 -0.23
CA ARG A 189 24.51 11.46 1.15
C ARG A 189 25.11 10.05 1.36
N PRO A 190 26.20 9.89 2.14
CA PRO A 190 26.90 8.61 2.27
C PRO A 190 26.00 7.44 2.65
N GLU A 191 25.04 7.66 3.56
CA GLU A 191 24.06 6.67 3.99
C GLU A 191 23.04 6.31 2.90
N VAL A 192 22.67 7.27 2.05
CA VAL A 192 21.76 7.06 0.91
C VAL A 192 22.48 6.31 -0.19
N SER A 193 23.69 6.75 -0.57
CA SER A 193 24.55 6.09 -1.55
C SER A 193 24.76 4.62 -1.19
N SER A 194 25.12 4.34 0.07
CA SER A 194 25.33 2.99 0.57
C SER A 194 24.06 2.14 0.47
N ARG A 195 22.89 2.71 0.79
CA ARG A 195 21.61 2.00 0.77
C ARG A 195 21.08 1.76 -0.65
N PHE A 196 21.21 2.72 -1.55
CA PHE A 196 20.82 2.60 -2.96
C PHE A 196 21.66 1.58 -3.74
N ALA A 197 22.92 1.36 -3.33
CA ALA A 197 23.78 0.33 -3.90
C ALA A 197 23.34 -1.11 -3.55
N LEU A 198 22.52 -1.31 -2.52
CA LEU A 198 22.11 -2.65 -2.07
C LEU A 198 20.99 -3.22 -2.96
N SER A 199 21.22 -4.41 -3.54
CA SER A 199 20.19 -5.13 -4.30
C SER A 199 18.97 -5.50 -3.44
N SER A 200 19.15 -5.76 -2.15
CA SER A 200 18.04 -5.99 -1.21
C SER A 200 17.13 -4.77 -1.07
N PHE A 201 17.71 -3.56 -1.06
CA PHE A 201 16.94 -2.33 -1.02
C PHE A 201 16.25 -2.06 -2.36
N GLN A 202 16.92 -2.33 -3.49
CA GLN A 202 16.30 -2.22 -4.81
C GLN A 202 15.09 -3.15 -4.96
N ASN A 203 15.21 -4.40 -4.50
CA ASN A 203 14.10 -5.37 -4.47
C ASN A 203 12.98 -4.92 -3.53
N LEU A 204 13.31 -4.35 -2.36
CA LEU A 204 12.32 -3.77 -1.46
C LEU A 204 11.51 -2.66 -2.15
N ILE A 205 12.16 -1.72 -2.84
CA ILE A 205 11.46 -0.64 -3.58
C ILE A 205 10.59 -1.22 -4.69
N PHE A 206 11.10 -2.20 -5.44
CA PHE A 206 10.33 -2.91 -6.46
C PHE A 206 9.05 -3.51 -5.88
N ASP A 207 9.16 -4.28 -4.77
CA ASP A 207 8.03 -4.94 -4.13
C ASP A 207 7.04 -3.93 -3.51
N LEU A 208 7.56 -2.83 -2.92
CA LEU A 208 6.73 -1.76 -2.39
C LEU A 208 5.92 -1.07 -3.49
N ILE A 209 6.54 -0.71 -4.62
CA ILE A 209 5.82 -0.11 -5.76
C ILE A 209 4.77 -1.11 -6.29
N LYS A 210 5.15 -2.38 -6.44
CA LYS A 210 4.26 -3.46 -6.88
C LYS A 210 3.01 -3.60 -6.00
N SER A 211 3.18 -3.45 -4.69
CA SER A 211 2.12 -3.53 -3.69
C SER A 211 1.28 -2.26 -3.65
N LYS A 212 1.92 -1.09 -3.48
CA LYS A 212 1.25 0.18 -3.16
C LYS A 212 0.54 0.80 -4.37
N HIS A 213 1.06 0.60 -5.58
CA HIS A 213 0.52 1.15 -6.83
C HIS A 213 -0.15 0.11 -7.71
N ARG A 214 -0.40 -1.08 -7.14
CA ARG A 214 -0.97 -2.23 -7.81
C ARG A 214 -2.18 -1.92 -8.71
N GLN A 215 -3.14 -1.15 -8.21
CA GLN A 215 -4.36 -0.83 -8.97
C GLN A 215 -4.00 -0.10 -10.28
N PHE A 216 -3.19 0.95 -10.19
CA PHE A 216 -2.74 1.72 -11.36
C PHE A 216 -1.96 0.87 -12.36
N ILE A 217 -1.08 -0.02 -11.87
CA ILE A 217 -0.32 -0.95 -12.72
C ILE A 217 -1.28 -1.91 -13.43
N SER A 218 -2.28 -2.45 -12.72
CA SER A 218 -3.26 -3.37 -13.30
C SER A 218 -4.20 -2.70 -14.32
N GLU A 219 -4.33 -1.38 -14.22
CA GLU A 219 -5.09 -0.51 -15.12
C GLU A 219 -4.21 0.08 -16.22
N GLY A 220 -2.96 -0.36 -16.42
CA GLY A 220 -2.15 -0.03 -17.60
C GLY A 220 -0.91 0.86 -17.37
N LEU A 221 -0.70 1.36 -16.15
CA LEU A 221 0.49 2.16 -15.83
C LEU A 221 1.75 1.28 -15.83
N SER A 222 2.71 1.58 -16.72
CA SER A 222 3.98 0.87 -16.75
C SER A 222 4.98 1.52 -15.79
N ILE A 223 5.47 0.76 -14.81
CA ILE A 223 6.51 1.22 -13.89
C ILE A 223 7.74 0.33 -14.03
N THR A 224 8.93 0.93 -14.10
CA THR A 224 10.21 0.20 -14.10
C THR A 224 11.11 0.66 -12.96
N VAL A 225 11.85 -0.28 -12.37
CA VAL A 225 12.85 -0.01 -11.33
C VAL A 225 14.17 -0.64 -11.76
N ASN A 226 15.19 0.19 -12.00
CA ASN A 226 16.50 -0.21 -12.53
C ASN A 226 16.37 -1.12 -13.76
N GLY A 227 15.49 -0.73 -14.70
CA GLY A 227 15.22 -1.46 -15.94
C GLY A 227 14.30 -2.68 -15.80
N LYS A 228 13.93 -3.10 -14.57
CA LYS A 228 12.99 -4.22 -14.35
C LYS A 228 11.55 -3.73 -14.37
N HIS A 229 10.70 -4.34 -15.19
CA HIS A 229 9.27 -4.06 -15.23
C HIS A 229 8.56 -4.54 -13.96
N VAL A 230 7.72 -3.69 -13.38
CA VAL A 230 6.90 -4.04 -12.22
C VAL A 230 5.56 -4.58 -12.71
N ASP A 231 5.35 -5.89 -12.57
CA ASP A 231 4.09 -6.51 -12.95
C ASP A 231 3.02 -6.32 -11.88
N ALA A 232 1.75 -6.17 -12.28
CA ALA A 232 0.65 -6.14 -11.33
C ALA A 232 0.61 -7.44 -10.49
N THR A 233 0.50 -7.33 -9.17
CA THR A 233 0.05 -8.49 -8.38
C THR A 233 -1.42 -8.75 -8.68
N ASN A 234 -1.82 -10.01 -8.61
CA ASN A 234 -3.22 -10.39 -8.74
C ASN A 234 -3.84 -10.71 -7.37
N LEU A 235 -5.03 -10.17 -7.12
CA LEU A 235 -5.87 -10.26 -5.92
C LEU A 235 -7.20 -10.60 -6.53
N PHE A 236 -7.65 -11.79 -6.22
CA PHE A 236 -8.82 -12.37 -6.80
C PHE A 236 -9.73 -12.83 -5.69
N LEU A 237 -11.02 -12.63 -5.92
CA LEU A 237 -12.07 -13.31 -5.17
C LEU A 237 -12.60 -14.46 -6.02
N LEU A 238 -13.24 -15.42 -5.37
CA LEU A 238 -13.97 -16.48 -6.03
C LEU A 238 -15.41 -16.03 -6.24
N MET A 239 -15.93 -16.23 -7.45
CA MET A 239 -17.30 -15.93 -7.81
C MET A 239 -17.79 -16.98 -8.82
N GLY A 240 -18.97 -17.53 -8.56
CA GLY A 240 -19.62 -18.52 -9.41
C GLY A 240 -21.03 -18.81 -8.92
N ASP A 241 -21.68 -19.79 -9.52
CA ASP A 241 -22.99 -20.23 -9.04
C ASP A 241 -22.89 -20.72 -7.58
N GLY A 242 -23.74 -20.20 -6.71
CA GLY A 242 -23.72 -20.49 -5.26
C GLY A 242 -22.65 -19.77 -4.43
N LEU A 243 -21.69 -19.04 -5.02
CA LEU A 243 -20.68 -18.25 -4.29
C LEU A 243 -20.57 -16.83 -4.83
N THR A 244 -20.96 -15.85 -4.02
CA THR A 244 -20.96 -14.42 -4.38
C THR A 244 -20.24 -13.62 -3.29
N PRO A 245 -19.20 -12.84 -3.63
CA PRO A 245 -18.62 -11.85 -2.73
C PRO A 245 -19.66 -10.86 -2.19
N GLY A 246 -19.50 -10.45 -0.94
CA GLY A 246 -20.26 -9.33 -0.37
C GLY A 246 -19.67 -8.01 -0.85
N THR A 247 -20.51 -7.05 -1.21
CA THR A 247 -20.12 -5.69 -1.62
C THR A 247 -21.10 -4.68 -1.04
N ASP A 248 -20.60 -3.59 -0.49
CA ASP A 248 -21.40 -2.45 -0.06
C ASP A 248 -20.65 -1.13 -0.28
N THR A 249 -21.40 -0.04 -0.41
CA THR A 249 -20.85 1.31 -0.55
C THR A 249 -21.52 2.22 0.45
N LEU A 250 -20.71 2.92 1.23
CA LEU A 250 -21.11 3.99 2.14
C LEU A 250 -20.73 5.32 1.51
N GLU A 251 -21.65 6.26 1.47
CA GLU A 251 -21.40 7.62 0.98
C GLU A 251 -21.53 8.59 2.14
N PHE A 252 -20.53 9.46 2.32
CA PHE A 252 -20.59 10.51 3.33
C PHE A 252 -20.36 11.88 2.68
N GLN A 253 -21.12 12.86 3.15
CA GLN A 253 -21.06 14.23 2.65
C GLN A 253 -21.02 15.21 3.82
N ASP A 254 -19.87 15.86 3.99
CA ASP A 254 -19.73 16.99 4.90
C ASP A 254 -20.08 18.30 4.19
N LYS A 255 -20.65 19.27 4.92
CA LYS A 255 -20.91 20.60 4.37
C LYS A 255 -19.59 21.25 3.94
N GLY A 256 -19.53 21.70 2.68
CA GLY A 256 -18.37 22.44 2.14
C GLY A 256 -17.15 21.57 1.79
N LYS A 257 -17.27 20.24 1.81
CA LYS A 257 -16.21 19.31 1.37
C LYS A 257 -16.69 18.42 0.23
N ALA A 258 -15.77 17.78 -0.47
CA ALA A 258 -16.12 16.76 -1.46
C ALA A 258 -16.76 15.54 -0.76
N PRO A 259 -17.62 14.77 -1.45
CA PRO A 259 -18.09 13.49 -0.92
C PRO A 259 -16.91 12.52 -0.70
N ILE A 260 -17.10 11.58 0.21
CA ILE A 260 -16.22 10.43 0.37
C ILE A 260 -17.04 9.15 0.20
N SER A 261 -16.59 8.33 -0.75
CA SER A 261 -17.17 7.03 -1.06
C SER A 261 -16.30 5.95 -0.40
N VAL A 262 -16.94 5.06 0.35
CA VAL A 262 -16.27 3.91 0.99
C VAL A 262 -16.90 2.62 0.47
N ARG A 263 -16.20 1.94 -0.43
CA ARG A 263 -16.65 0.66 -1.00
C ARG A 263 -15.93 -0.50 -0.32
N ILE A 264 -16.71 -1.39 0.29
CA ILE A 264 -16.22 -2.54 1.04
C ILE A 264 -16.58 -3.82 0.28
N ILE A 265 -15.60 -4.68 0.06
CA ILE A 265 -15.76 -5.99 -0.56
C ILE A 265 -15.24 -7.06 0.40
N VAL A 266 -15.98 -8.13 0.57
CA VAL A 266 -15.55 -9.31 1.34
C VAL A 266 -15.83 -10.58 0.57
N GLY A 267 -14.95 -11.56 0.72
CA GLY A 267 -15.19 -12.90 0.22
C GLY A 267 -13.98 -13.78 0.42
N ILE A 268 -13.90 -14.82 -0.40
CA ILE A 268 -12.79 -15.77 -0.36
C ILE A 268 -12.02 -15.71 -1.69
N GLY A 269 -10.71 -15.94 -1.64
CA GLY A 269 -9.84 -16.13 -2.79
C GLY A 269 -9.18 -17.51 -2.78
N PRO A 270 -8.23 -17.75 -3.69
CA PRO A 270 -7.33 -18.91 -3.60
C PRO A 270 -6.66 -18.98 -2.22
N SER A 271 -6.47 -20.19 -1.70
CA SER A 271 -5.83 -20.41 -0.40
C SER A 271 -4.38 -19.92 -0.46
N SER A 272 -4.10 -18.83 0.24
CA SER A 272 -2.78 -18.23 0.33
C SER A 272 -2.68 -17.43 1.62
N PRO A 273 -2.00 -17.96 2.65
CA PRO A 273 -1.80 -17.22 3.88
C PRO A 273 -1.20 -15.85 3.59
N ARG A 274 -0.24 -15.72 2.68
CA ARG A 274 0.43 -14.43 2.36
C ARG A 274 -0.52 -13.34 1.84
N GLN A 275 -1.61 -13.72 1.17
CA GLN A 275 -2.58 -12.77 0.60
C GLN A 275 -3.86 -12.64 1.44
N ALA A 276 -3.97 -13.37 2.55
CA ALA A 276 -5.17 -13.35 3.36
C ALA A 276 -5.17 -12.13 4.29
N GLY A 277 -6.31 -11.47 4.40
CA GLY A 277 -6.47 -10.30 5.27
C GLY A 277 -7.22 -9.16 4.59
N TRP A 278 -7.11 -7.98 5.19
CA TRP A 278 -7.69 -6.75 4.70
C TRP A 278 -6.72 -5.96 3.84
N TYR A 279 -7.24 -5.44 2.73
CA TYR A 279 -6.58 -4.49 1.86
C TYR A 279 -7.30 -3.16 2.01
N VAL A 280 -6.60 -2.11 2.44
CA VAL A 280 -7.17 -0.76 2.53
C VAL A 280 -6.55 0.08 1.45
N VAL A 281 -7.39 0.66 0.60
CA VAL A 281 -6.98 1.43 -0.58
C VAL A 281 -7.55 2.84 -0.44
N CYS A 282 -6.69 3.85 -0.51
CA CYS A 282 -7.10 5.25 -0.43
C CYS A 282 -6.75 5.95 -1.76
N ASN A 283 -7.74 6.49 -2.46
CA ASN A 283 -7.59 7.15 -3.77
C ASN A 283 -6.80 6.29 -4.80
N GLY A 284 -6.92 4.97 -4.71
CA GLY A 284 -6.24 3.98 -5.56
C GLY A 284 -4.86 3.49 -5.07
N ARG A 285 -4.28 4.14 -4.04
CA ARG A 285 -3.04 3.67 -3.41
C ARG A 285 -3.34 2.68 -2.28
N VAL A 286 -2.73 1.50 -2.32
CA VAL A 286 -2.84 0.52 -1.23
C VAL A 286 -2.08 1.05 -0.01
N ILE A 287 -2.74 1.10 1.15
CA ILE A 287 -2.17 1.53 2.43
C ILE A 287 -1.82 0.29 3.25
N LEU A 288 -2.81 -0.56 3.49
CA LEU A 288 -2.65 -1.86 4.14
C LEU A 288 -2.80 -2.98 3.12
N GLU A 289 -1.92 -3.98 3.19
CA GLU A 289 -1.92 -5.12 2.28
C GLU A 289 -1.99 -6.43 3.09
N ALA A 290 -3.00 -7.26 2.81
CA ALA A 290 -3.21 -8.54 3.50
C ALA A 290 -3.12 -8.41 5.04
N ASP A 291 -3.61 -7.30 5.59
CA ASP A 291 -3.47 -6.97 7.00
C ASP A 291 -4.32 -7.89 7.87
N ARG A 292 -3.72 -8.29 9.00
CA ARG A 292 -4.28 -9.23 9.98
C ARG A 292 -4.19 -8.69 11.40
N SER A 293 -4.01 -7.38 11.52
CA SER A 293 -3.84 -6.73 12.80
C SER A 293 -5.20 -6.35 13.41
N PRO A 294 -5.26 -6.00 14.70
CA PRO A 294 -6.47 -5.47 15.32
C PRO A 294 -7.00 -4.20 14.64
N ILE A 295 -6.14 -3.44 13.95
CA ILE A 295 -6.53 -2.23 13.21
C ILE A 295 -7.60 -2.55 12.18
N THR A 296 -7.55 -3.74 11.55
CA THR A 296 -8.55 -4.19 10.57
C THR A 296 -9.53 -5.22 11.15
N GLY A 297 -9.56 -5.35 12.48
CA GLY A 297 -10.56 -6.11 13.23
C GLY A 297 -10.08 -7.47 13.72
N TRP A 298 -8.99 -8.02 13.18
CA TRP A 298 -8.50 -9.35 13.55
C TRP A 298 -8.02 -9.40 14.99
N GLY A 299 -8.60 -10.32 15.78
CA GLY A 299 -8.28 -10.43 17.21
C GLY A 299 -8.66 -9.20 18.04
N ALA A 300 -9.43 -8.26 17.48
CA ALA A 300 -9.94 -7.11 18.23
C ALA A 300 -10.92 -7.58 19.30
N VAL A 301 -10.81 -6.99 20.49
CA VAL A 301 -11.66 -7.29 21.64
C VAL A 301 -12.54 -6.07 21.92
N GLU A 302 -13.82 -6.31 22.16
CA GLU A 302 -14.72 -5.28 22.68
C GLU A 302 -14.53 -5.23 24.20
N GLU A 303 -13.75 -4.25 24.67
CA GLU A 303 -13.27 -4.17 26.05
C GLU A 303 -14.41 -4.16 27.08
N GLU A 304 -15.49 -3.43 26.81
CA GLU A 304 -16.65 -3.31 27.71
C GLU A 304 -17.39 -4.64 27.91
N ALA A 305 -17.39 -5.52 26.90
CA ALA A 305 -18.09 -6.80 26.92
C ALA A 305 -17.16 -8.00 27.09
N GLY A 306 -15.84 -7.79 27.11
CA GLY A 306 -14.81 -8.84 27.18
C GLY A 306 -14.89 -9.85 26.03
N ARG A 307 -15.58 -9.53 24.92
CA ARG A 307 -15.84 -10.46 23.81
C ARG A 307 -14.92 -10.17 22.63
N ILE A 308 -14.38 -11.24 22.04
CA ILE A 308 -13.61 -11.15 20.80
C ILE A 308 -14.57 -10.75 19.66
N LEU A 309 -14.29 -9.63 19.00
CA LEU A 309 -15.04 -9.17 17.83
C LEU A 309 -14.78 -10.12 16.67
N MET A 310 -13.54 -10.29 16.21
CA MET A 310 -13.16 -11.31 15.23
C MET A 310 -12.09 -12.23 15.80
N PRO A 311 -12.07 -13.52 15.42
CA PRO A 311 -10.99 -14.40 15.82
C PRO A 311 -9.64 -13.81 15.40
N SER A 312 -8.60 -14.18 16.14
CA SER A 312 -7.23 -13.94 15.66
C SER A 312 -6.99 -14.72 14.37
N PHE A 313 -6.10 -14.21 13.52
CA PHE A 313 -5.81 -14.89 12.26
C PHE A 313 -5.20 -16.27 12.51
N HIS A 314 -5.74 -17.27 11.83
CA HIS A 314 -5.23 -18.64 11.74
C HIS A 314 -5.24 -19.08 10.28
N ASN A 315 -4.44 -20.08 9.90
CA ASN A 315 -4.32 -20.52 8.50
C ASN A 315 -5.62 -21.09 7.91
N GLN A 316 -6.61 -21.46 8.72
CA GLN A 316 -7.96 -21.77 8.24
C GLN A 316 -8.60 -20.58 7.48
N PHE A 317 -8.20 -19.35 7.83
CA PHE A 317 -8.65 -18.13 7.17
C PHE A 317 -7.76 -17.69 5.99
N ALA A 318 -6.85 -18.54 5.52
CA ALA A 318 -5.93 -18.24 4.40
C ALA A 318 -6.63 -17.90 3.07
N ARG A 319 -7.94 -18.10 2.99
CA ARG A 319 -8.76 -17.72 1.83
C ARG A 319 -9.45 -16.37 2.00
N PHE A 320 -9.54 -15.79 3.19
CA PHE A 320 -10.22 -14.51 3.39
C PHE A 320 -9.61 -13.41 2.54
N ARG A 321 -10.45 -12.62 1.85
CA ARG A 321 -10.09 -11.38 1.17
C ARG A 321 -11.11 -10.31 1.55
N GLY A 322 -10.66 -9.30 2.29
CA GLY A 322 -11.42 -8.08 2.53
C GLY A 322 -10.74 -6.91 1.83
N ILE A 323 -11.49 -6.06 1.14
CA ILE A 323 -10.98 -4.84 0.53
C ILE A 323 -11.87 -3.66 0.92
N ALA A 324 -11.27 -2.56 1.39
CA ALA A 324 -11.96 -1.31 1.65
C ALA A 324 -11.33 -0.19 0.81
N PHE A 325 -12.08 0.37 -0.13
CA PHE A 325 -11.69 1.51 -0.95
C PHE A 325 -12.27 2.78 -0.34
N PHE A 326 -11.41 3.73 0.01
CA PHE A 326 -11.78 5.10 0.37
C PHE A 326 -11.40 6.01 -0.79
N ASP A 327 -12.39 6.71 -1.35
CA ASP A 327 -12.16 7.61 -2.48
C ASP A 327 -12.83 8.97 -2.24
N SER A 328 -12.08 10.04 -2.46
CA SER A 328 -12.59 11.41 -2.38
C SER A 328 -11.77 12.37 -3.22
N ALA A 329 -12.46 13.31 -3.86
CA ALA A 329 -11.81 14.45 -4.52
C ALA A 329 -11.01 15.32 -3.52
N ASP A 330 -11.40 15.31 -2.23
CA ASP A 330 -10.64 15.92 -1.15
C ASP A 330 -9.83 14.85 -0.39
N SER A 331 -8.57 14.68 -0.79
CA SER A 331 -7.63 13.73 -0.18
C SER A 331 -7.32 13.98 1.30
N SER A 332 -7.74 15.10 1.88
CA SER A 332 -7.61 15.31 3.33
C SER A 332 -8.62 14.56 4.18
N GLN A 333 -9.64 13.97 3.54
CA GLN A 333 -10.69 13.21 4.22
C GLN A 333 -10.37 11.71 4.30
N VAL A 334 -9.50 11.20 3.42
CA VAL A 334 -9.18 9.76 3.40
C VAL A 334 -8.36 9.36 4.63
N PRO A 335 -8.56 8.15 5.18
CA PRO A 335 -8.06 7.81 6.51
C PRO A 335 -6.64 7.25 6.50
N TRP A 336 -5.66 7.93 5.90
CA TRP A 336 -4.25 7.53 5.99
C TRP A 336 -3.48 8.39 6.99
N ASN A 337 -2.35 7.88 7.48
CA ASN A 337 -1.37 8.70 8.20
C ASN A 337 -0.49 9.52 7.24
N THR A 338 0.28 10.47 7.77
CA THR A 338 1.14 11.37 6.98
C THR A 338 2.23 10.66 6.16
N THR A 339 2.61 9.45 6.56
CA THR A 339 3.57 8.59 5.87
C THR A 339 2.92 7.58 4.91
N LYS A 340 1.58 7.51 4.84
CA LYS A 340 0.80 6.59 3.99
C LYS A 340 1.17 5.12 4.19
N THR A 341 1.56 4.75 5.42
CA THR A 341 1.93 3.38 5.81
C THR A 341 0.87 2.69 6.65
N SER A 342 -0.06 3.45 7.24
CA SER A 342 -1.15 2.93 8.05
C SER A 342 -2.38 3.83 7.90
N VAL A 343 -3.52 3.34 8.40
CA VAL A 343 -4.73 4.13 8.54
C VAL A 343 -4.69 5.02 9.78
N ASP A 344 -5.37 6.15 9.69
CA ASP A 344 -5.69 7.00 10.84
C ASP A 344 -6.96 6.48 11.51
N GLN A 345 -6.82 5.88 12.70
CA GLN A 345 -7.93 5.25 13.43
C GLN A 345 -8.89 6.27 14.05
N ASP A 346 -8.46 7.51 14.22
CA ASP A 346 -9.29 8.61 14.74
C ASP A 346 -10.13 9.26 13.64
N ASN A 347 -9.88 8.91 12.38
CA ASN A 347 -10.68 9.39 11.26
C ASN A 347 -12.12 8.85 11.35
N LYS A 348 -13.10 9.75 11.41
CA LYS A 348 -14.52 9.39 11.54
C LYS A 348 -15.05 8.48 10.43
N TYR A 349 -14.54 8.60 9.20
CA TYR A 349 -14.96 7.75 8.08
C TYR A 349 -14.37 6.35 8.21
N TRP A 350 -13.14 6.25 8.75
CA TRP A 350 -12.58 4.96 9.13
C TRP A 350 -13.43 4.27 10.19
N GLN A 351 -13.77 4.97 11.28
CA GLN A 351 -14.59 4.40 12.37
C GLN A 351 -15.95 3.89 11.87
N ALA A 352 -16.64 4.67 11.02
CA ALA A 352 -17.90 4.26 10.41
C ALA A 352 -17.73 3.04 9.48
N ALA A 353 -16.68 3.03 8.66
CA ALA A 353 -16.38 1.92 7.77
C ALA A 353 -15.97 0.66 8.52
N PHE A 354 -15.21 0.79 9.61
CA PHE A 354 -14.71 -0.31 10.43
C PHE A 354 -15.84 -1.17 10.99
N ALA A 355 -16.90 -0.55 11.52
CA ALA A 355 -18.08 -1.27 11.97
C ALA A 355 -18.69 -2.13 10.84
N ARG A 356 -18.82 -1.55 9.64
CA ARG A 356 -19.33 -2.25 8.46
C ARG A 356 -18.40 -3.36 7.96
N MET A 357 -17.09 -3.14 8.02
CA MET A 357 -16.07 -4.14 7.70
C MET A 357 -16.23 -5.39 8.59
N LEU A 358 -16.41 -5.21 9.90
CA LEU A 358 -16.63 -6.32 10.84
C LEU A 358 -17.92 -7.09 10.55
N GLU A 359 -19.02 -6.36 10.28
CA GLU A 359 -20.31 -6.97 9.96
C GLU A 359 -20.21 -7.83 8.69
N MET A 360 -19.56 -7.31 7.65
CA MET A 360 -19.38 -8.01 6.37
C MET A 360 -18.35 -9.16 6.48
N MET A 361 -17.34 -9.04 7.35
CA MET A 361 -16.35 -10.09 7.58
C MET A 361 -16.95 -11.34 8.23
N ARG A 362 -17.87 -11.16 9.18
CA ARG A 362 -18.49 -12.24 9.97
C ARG A 362 -19.01 -13.42 9.12
N PRO A 363 -19.89 -13.24 8.13
CA PRO A 363 -20.41 -14.36 7.35
C PRO A 363 -19.33 -15.09 6.55
N VAL A 364 -18.25 -14.41 6.14
CA VAL A 364 -17.12 -15.06 5.46
C VAL A 364 -16.33 -15.93 6.43
N ILE A 365 -16.10 -15.45 7.66
CA ILE A 365 -15.42 -16.23 8.70
C ILE A 365 -16.24 -17.47 9.08
N ASN A 366 -17.57 -17.33 9.21
CA ASN A 366 -18.46 -18.47 9.48
C ASN A 366 -18.35 -19.52 8.37
N PHE A 367 -18.38 -19.11 7.10
CA PHE A 367 -18.19 -20.01 5.97
C PHE A 367 -16.82 -20.70 5.98
N LEU A 368 -15.75 -19.98 6.30
CA LEU A 368 -14.41 -20.59 6.37
C LEU A 368 -14.28 -21.60 7.52
N ASN A 369 -14.99 -21.40 8.63
CA ASN A 369 -15.09 -22.40 9.70
C ASN A 369 -15.88 -23.64 9.24
N GLU A 370 -16.97 -23.46 8.47
CA GLU A 370 -17.70 -24.59 7.88
C GLU A 370 -16.83 -25.38 6.88
N LEU A 371 -16.03 -24.68 6.07
CA LEU A 371 -15.07 -25.29 5.15
C LEU A 371 -14.00 -26.09 5.89
N ASP A 372 -13.45 -25.55 6.96
CA ASP A 372 -12.46 -26.23 7.80
C ASP A 372 -13.06 -27.49 8.44
N ALA A 373 -14.26 -27.39 9.00
CA ALA A 373 -14.99 -28.54 9.56
C ALA A 373 -15.33 -29.61 8.51
N ASP A 374 -15.62 -29.22 7.26
CA ASP A 374 -15.86 -30.15 6.17
C ASP A 374 -14.59 -30.90 5.75
N ILE A 375 -13.46 -30.20 5.70
CA ILE A 375 -12.13 -30.78 5.46
C ILE A 375 -11.75 -31.74 6.60
N ASP A 376 -12.08 -31.41 7.85
CA ASP A 376 -11.80 -32.28 8.98
C ASP A 376 -12.64 -33.57 8.99
N GLU A 377 -13.88 -33.53 8.47
CA GLU A 377 -14.76 -34.70 8.38
C GLU A 377 -14.43 -35.63 7.20
N TYR A 378 -14.09 -35.06 6.04
CA TYR A 378 -13.91 -35.80 4.78
C TYR A 378 -12.48 -35.81 4.25
N SER A 379 -11.49 -35.28 4.98
CA SER A 379 -10.16 -34.93 4.44
C SER A 379 -10.20 -33.83 3.36
N ARG A 380 -9.03 -33.29 3.01
CA ARG A 380 -8.94 -32.15 2.09
C ARG A 380 -9.32 -32.52 0.66
N GLU A 381 -8.98 -33.75 0.26
CA GLU A 381 -9.19 -34.28 -1.08
C GLU A 381 -10.64 -34.67 -1.32
N GLU A 382 -11.31 -35.24 -0.30
CA GLU A 382 -12.70 -35.72 -0.43
C GLU A 382 -13.75 -34.73 0.06
N SER A 383 -13.36 -33.63 0.72
CA SER A 383 -14.27 -32.54 1.13
C SER A 383 -15.05 -31.98 -0.08
N PRO A 384 -16.37 -32.20 -0.15
CA PRO A 384 -17.19 -31.69 -1.24
C PRO A 384 -17.18 -30.15 -1.29
N LEU A 385 -17.17 -29.51 -0.12
CA LEU A 385 -17.16 -28.05 -0.03
C LEU A 385 -15.83 -27.47 -0.51
N ASN A 386 -14.70 -28.11 -0.16
CA ASN A 386 -13.39 -27.70 -0.66
C ASN A 386 -13.25 -27.95 -2.17
N GLN A 387 -13.82 -29.03 -2.71
CA GLN A 387 -13.86 -29.27 -4.16
C GLN A 387 -14.68 -28.20 -4.90
N PHE A 388 -15.84 -27.81 -4.36
CA PHE A 388 -16.63 -26.70 -4.89
C PHE A 388 -15.84 -25.39 -4.90
N VAL A 389 -15.25 -25.01 -3.76
CA VAL A 389 -14.42 -23.80 -3.63
C VAL A 389 -13.24 -23.82 -4.59
N SER A 390 -12.56 -24.97 -4.73
CA SER A 390 -11.34 -25.07 -5.56
C SER A 390 -11.63 -25.02 -7.06
N LYS A 391 -12.86 -25.36 -7.49
CA LYS A 391 -13.30 -25.27 -8.89
C LYS A 391 -13.97 -23.93 -9.23
N THR A 392 -14.22 -23.07 -8.25
CA THR A 392 -14.92 -21.80 -8.49
C THR A 392 -14.01 -20.82 -9.24
N PRO A 393 -14.49 -20.18 -10.32
CA PRO A 393 -13.72 -19.16 -11.05
C PRO A 393 -13.32 -17.96 -10.19
N THR A 394 -12.28 -17.26 -10.64
CA THR A 394 -11.82 -16.02 -10.01
C THR A 394 -12.40 -14.78 -10.67
N VAL A 395 -12.68 -13.76 -9.88
CA VAL A 395 -13.07 -12.41 -10.31
C VAL A 395 -12.15 -11.36 -9.69
N ARG A 396 -11.98 -10.24 -10.40
CA ARG A 396 -11.23 -9.06 -9.91
C ARG A 396 -12.13 -8.20 -9.01
N PRO A 397 -11.64 -7.70 -7.86
CA PRO A 397 -12.46 -6.84 -7.00
C PRO A 397 -12.92 -5.54 -7.68
N GLU A 398 -12.16 -5.03 -8.65
CA GLU A 398 -12.46 -3.79 -9.37
C GLU A 398 -13.74 -3.89 -10.22
N THR A 399 -14.15 -5.10 -10.62
CA THR A 399 -15.39 -5.32 -11.39
C THR A 399 -16.62 -5.43 -10.49
N LEU A 400 -16.45 -5.48 -9.17
CA LEU A 400 -17.52 -5.62 -8.19
C LEU A 400 -17.97 -4.22 -7.71
N GLN A 401 -18.97 -3.69 -8.40
CA GLN A 401 -19.50 -2.33 -8.15
C GLN A 401 -20.90 -2.34 -7.53
N LYS A 402 -21.66 -3.43 -7.72
CA LYS A 402 -23.05 -3.50 -7.25
C LYS A 402 -23.10 -4.06 -5.83
N LYS A 403 -23.92 -3.44 -4.99
CA LYS A 403 -24.23 -3.93 -3.64
C LYS A 403 -24.75 -5.36 -3.72
N ALA A 404 -24.15 -6.24 -2.92
CA ALA A 404 -24.50 -7.66 -2.85
C ALA A 404 -24.18 -8.19 -1.45
N ALA A 405 -25.04 -9.05 -0.91
CA ALA A 405 -24.70 -9.80 0.30
C ALA A 405 -23.72 -10.92 -0.06
N PHE A 406 -22.80 -11.25 0.86
CA PHE A 406 -21.99 -12.45 0.72
C PHE A 406 -22.90 -13.68 0.73
N LYS A 407 -22.71 -14.56 -0.24
CA LYS A 407 -23.42 -15.84 -0.34
C LYS A 407 -22.40 -16.93 -0.55
N ALA A 408 -22.53 -18.02 0.19
CA ALA A 408 -21.77 -19.23 0.00
C ALA A 408 -22.69 -20.41 0.27
N PRO A 409 -22.43 -21.59 -0.32
CA PRO A 409 -23.28 -22.74 -0.08
C PRO A 409 -23.07 -23.25 1.35
N ALA A 410 -24.15 -23.67 1.99
CA ALA A 410 -24.06 -24.29 3.30
C ALA A 410 -23.36 -25.65 3.19
N ARG A 411 -22.59 -26.03 4.20
CA ARG A 411 -21.98 -27.36 4.28
C ARG A 411 -22.98 -28.50 4.06
N THR A 412 -24.20 -28.37 4.60
CA THR A 412 -25.28 -29.36 4.47
C THR A 412 -25.76 -29.59 3.05
N SER A 413 -25.55 -28.64 2.13
CA SER A 413 -25.96 -28.77 0.73
C SER A 413 -25.17 -29.83 -0.05
N PHE A 414 -24.03 -30.29 0.47
CA PHE A 414 -23.18 -31.28 -0.20
C PHE A 414 -23.09 -32.64 0.50
N VAL A 415 -23.72 -32.80 1.67
CA VAL A 415 -23.68 -34.06 2.42
C VAL A 415 -24.50 -35.13 1.68
N LYS A 416 -23.82 -36.02 0.95
CA LYS A 416 -24.41 -37.21 0.30
C LYS A 416 -23.82 -38.54 0.80
N GLY A 417 -23.09 -38.53 1.90
CA GLY A 417 -22.46 -39.72 2.49
C GLY A 417 -23.06 -40.12 3.84
N PRO A 418 -22.80 -41.35 4.33
CA PRO A 418 -23.08 -41.71 5.70
C PRO A 418 -22.28 -40.79 6.64
N LYS A 419 -22.89 -40.36 7.75
CA LYS A 419 -22.19 -39.55 8.77
C LYS A 419 -20.94 -40.29 9.25
N THR A 420 -19.77 -39.69 9.09
CA THR A 420 -18.51 -40.23 9.62
C THR A 420 -18.15 -39.57 10.94
N VAL A 421 -17.38 -40.25 11.77
CA VAL A 421 -16.84 -39.70 13.03
C VAL A 421 -15.34 -39.98 13.10
N LYS A 422 -14.57 -38.97 13.50
CA LYS A 422 -13.12 -39.09 13.66
C LYS A 422 -12.81 -39.77 14.99
N ILE A 423 -12.21 -40.97 14.93
CA ILE A 423 -11.76 -41.72 16.11
C ILE A 423 -10.30 -41.36 16.37
N GLN A 424 -10.00 -40.80 17.55
CA GLN A 424 -8.64 -40.44 17.95
C GLN A 424 -8.33 -40.99 19.34
N TYR A 425 -7.13 -41.54 19.52
CA TYR A 425 -6.64 -42.02 20.81
C TYR A 425 -5.12 -42.10 20.78
N SER A 426 -4.50 -41.97 21.96
CA SER A 426 -3.05 -42.12 22.13
C SER A 426 -2.68 -43.53 22.58
N ARG A 427 -1.56 -44.05 22.10
CA ARG A 427 -0.97 -45.32 22.52
C ARG A 427 0.55 -45.19 22.65
N PRO A 428 1.20 -45.99 23.50
CA PRO A 428 2.66 -46.06 23.56
C PRO A 428 3.27 -46.37 22.19
N VAL A 429 4.40 -45.73 21.88
CA VAL A 429 5.09 -45.89 20.58
C VAL A 429 5.44 -47.35 20.33
N ALA A 430 5.96 -48.06 21.34
CA ALA A 430 6.32 -49.47 21.24
C ALA A 430 5.14 -50.38 20.83
N ASP A 431 3.93 -50.10 21.32
CA ASP A 431 2.74 -50.88 20.97
C ASP A 431 2.30 -50.62 19.52
N VAL A 432 2.45 -49.37 19.06
CA VAL A 432 2.15 -48.98 17.69
C VAL A 432 3.14 -49.62 16.72
N GLU A 433 4.44 -49.60 17.03
CA GLU A 433 5.50 -50.23 16.24
C GLU A 433 5.31 -51.76 16.15
N LEU A 434 4.99 -52.42 17.27
CA LEU A 434 4.67 -53.85 17.28
C LEU A 434 3.51 -54.19 16.34
N LEU A 435 2.45 -53.38 16.35
CA LEU A 435 1.29 -53.58 15.48
C LEU A 435 1.57 -53.20 14.02
N GLN A 436 2.48 -52.25 13.75
CA GLN A 436 2.94 -51.94 12.40
C GLN A 436 3.58 -53.18 11.76
N ASP A 437 4.49 -53.83 12.48
CA ASP A 437 5.15 -55.06 12.03
C ASP A 437 4.15 -56.21 11.86
N ALA A 438 3.28 -56.42 12.85
CA ALA A 438 2.31 -57.52 12.83
C ALA A 438 1.24 -57.38 11.73
N LEU A 439 0.85 -56.15 11.38
CA LEU A 439 -0.16 -55.85 10.36
C LEU A 439 0.44 -55.52 8.99
N GLY A 440 1.77 -55.39 8.89
CA GLY A 440 2.47 -55.03 7.66
C GLY A 440 2.17 -53.61 7.17
N VAL A 441 1.99 -52.66 8.10
CA VAL A 441 1.65 -51.25 7.79
C VAL A 441 2.70 -50.29 8.33
N SER A 442 2.91 -49.17 7.66
CA SER A 442 4.03 -48.26 7.94
C SER A 442 3.68 -46.97 8.69
N SER A 443 2.44 -46.81 9.16
CA SER A 443 2.02 -45.60 9.90
C SER A 443 1.06 -45.90 11.05
N ALA A 444 1.11 -45.08 12.10
CA ALA A 444 0.21 -45.20 13.25
C ALA A 444 -1.27 -45.07 12.85
N LYS A 445 -1.56 -44.23 11.85
CA LYS A 445 -2.90 -44.09 11.25
C LYS A 445 -3.36 -45.42 10.64
N ALA A 446 -2.51 -46.06 9.83
CA ALA A 446 -2.83 -47.33 9.19
C ALA A 446 -3.02 -48.48 10.19
N VAL A 447 -2.27 -48.50 11.30
CA VAL A 447 -2.51 -49.43 12.42
C VAL A 447 -3.92 -49.23 12.98
N GLY A 448 -4.29 -47.98 13.28
CA GLY A 448 -5.62 -47.65 13.81
C GLY A 448 -6.76 -48.04 12.86
N GLU A 449 -6.63 -47.74 11.57
CA GLU A 449 -7.62 -48.10 10.55
C GLU A 449 -7.74 -49.63 10.39
N THR A 450 -6.61 -50.34 10.28
CA THR A 450 -6.60 -51.79 10.06
C THR A 450 -7.17 -52.55 11.25
N THR A 451 -6.85 -52.13 12.48
CA THR A 451 -7.38 -52.75 13.70
C THR A 451 -8.88 -52.49 13.86
N PHE A 452 -9.34 -51.28 13.54
CA PHE A 452 -10.76 -50.95 13.54
C PHE A 452 -11.53 -51.79 12.52
N ASP A 453 -11.03 -51.89 11.28
CA ASP A 453 -11.64 -52.70 10.24
C ASP A 453 -11.68 -54.18 10.60
N ALA A 454 -10.61 -54.71 11.20
CA ALA A 454 -10.57 -56.09 11.67
C ALA A 454 -11.63 -56.35 12.76
N ALA A 455 -11.79 -55.43 13.71
CA ALA A 455 -12.82 -55.51 14.74
C ALA A 455 -14.24 -55.39 14.15
N LEU A 456 -14.45 -54.45 13.23
CA LEU A 456 -15.74 -54.23 12.59
C LEU A 456 -16.17 -55.44 11.74
N ARG A 457 -15.24 -56.05 10.99
CA ARG A 457 -15.49 -57.27 10.20
C ARG A 457 -15.91 -58.45 11.09
N ARG A 458 -15.40 -58.53 12.32
CA ARG A 458 -15.82 -59.56 13.28
C ARG A 458 -17.26 -59.36 13.78
N GLN A 459 -17.71 -58.11 13.91
CA GLN A 459 -19.05 -57.78 14.41
C GLN A 459 -20.13 -57.77 13.32
N LYS A 460 -19.75 -57.62 12.05
CA LYS A 460 -20.67 -57.67 10.89
C LYS A 460 -20.89 -59.09 10.34
N ARG A 461 -20.26 -60.10 10.93
CA ARG A 461 -20.54 -61.52 10.72
C ARG A 461 -21.49 -61.99 11.80
#